data_AF-Q0U5U3-F1
#
_entry.id   AF-Q0U5U3-F1
#
_cell.length_a   1.000
_cell.length_b   1.000
_cell.length_c   1.000
_cell.angle_alpha   90.00
_cell.angle_beta   90.00
_cell.angle_gamma   90.00
#
_symmetry.space_group_name_H-M   'P 1'
#
loop_
_entity.id
_entity.type
_entity.pdbx_description
1 polymer ?
#
loop_
_entity_poly.entity_id
_entity_poly.type
_entity_poly.pdbx_seq_one_letter_code
_entity_poly.pdbx_strand_id
1 'polypeptide(L)'
;MSNTKIITTTKLSEPEIHNIYDLATGTWQYIVADPSTLHAIIIDSVLDFDPTTRSISTQTADSLLTLIAVHNYTIDKILETHIHADHLTAASYLQNRLAEKQGFRSRIGIGKRITQVQELFAKRYGIARAEWEGVFDDLFEDDQEFEVGEMVVKVLHLPGHTPDHVGYVVGDNVFCGDSVFHPSIGTARCDFPGGDESQLYHSARKLLQMPEHMRIYTGHDYLSDERDTPIPWLSVRDHKEQNPWLGPGVSQQDFVAKRQERDNTLKEPRLLYESLQVNMRAGRMPGGERTLHLPIKAGGEEW
;
A
#
# COMPACT_ATOMS: atom_id res chain seq x y z
N MET A 1 -28.31 45.53 -15.16
CA MET A 1 -28.20 44.07 -14.96
C MET A 1 -26.72 43.76 -14.82
N SER A 2 -26.29 43.27 -13.65
CA SER A 2 -24.88 43.00 -13.36
C SER A 2 -24.45 41.73 -14.09
N ASN A 3 -23.50 41.85 -15.01
CA ASN A 3 -22.94 40.76 -15.82
C ASN A 3 -21.69 40.15 -15.14
N THR A 4 -21.73 39.93 -13.83
CA THR A 4 -20.60 39.37 -13.09
C THR A 4 -20.89 37.92 -12.73
N LYS A 5 -20.19 36.99 -13.40
CA LYS A 5 -20.13 35.59 -13.01
C LYS A 5 -18.98 35.44 -12.02
N ILE A 6 -19.30 35.28 -10.73
CA ILE A 6 -18.29 34.93 -9.73
C ILE A 6 -17.89 33.48 -10.01
N ILE A 7 -16.66 33.26 -10.45
CA ILE A 7 -16.06 31.93 -10.56
C ILE A 7 -15.28 31.74 -9.27
N THR A 8 -15.85 31.01 -8.33
CA THR A 8 -15.15 30.61 -7.11
C THR A 8 -14.30 29.40 -7.46
N THR A 9 -12.99 29.59 -7.58
CA THR A 9 -12.05 28.46 -7.61
C THR A 9 -11.85 28.03 -6.16
N THR A 10 -12.64 27.08 -5.67
CA THR A 10 -12.35 26.41 -4.41
C THR A 10 -11.07 25.62 -4.61
N LYS A 11 -9.97 26.09 -4.02
CA LYS A 11 -8.79 25.24 -3.84
C LYS A 11 -9.26 24.07 -2.98
N LEU A 12 -9.19 22.84 -3.51
CA LEU A 12 -9.46 21.63 -2.73
C LEU A 12 -8.60 21.71 -1.45
N SER A 13 -9.20 21.48 -0.29
CA SER A 13 -8.47 21.48 0.97
C SER A 13 -7.48 20.32 0.97
N GLU A 14 -6.26 20.57 1.45
CA GLU A 14 -5.29 19.50 1.69
C GLU A 14 -5.82 18.55 2.78
N PRO A 15 -5.60 17.23 2.65
CA PRO A 15 -6.02 16.28 3.67
C PRO A 15 -5.24 16.46 4.98
N GLU A 16 -5.89 16.10 6.08
CA GLU A 16 -5.18 15.79 7.32
C GLU A 16 -4.61 14.36 7.22
N ILE A 17 -3.29 14.22 7.35
CA ILE A 17 -2.61 12.93 7.17
C ILE A 17 -1.93 12.52 8.48
N HIS A 18 -2.31 11.34 8.98
CA HIS A 18 -1.66 10.68 10.09
C HIS A 18 -0.75 9.58 9.57
N ASN A 19 0.53 9.60 9.97
CA ASN A 19 1.54 8.61 9.58
C ASN A 19 1.84 7.72 10.78
N ILE A 20 1.60 6.42 10.65
CA ILE A 20 1.79 5.45 11.73
C ILE A 20 2.79 4.40 11.27
N TYR A 21 3.95 4.34 11.93
CA TYR A 21 5.03 3.43 11.57
C TYR A 21 4.99 2.17 12.44
N ASP A 22 4.94 0.99 11.82
CA ASP A 22 5.15 -0.28 12.50
C ASP A 22 6.63 -0.65 12.50
N LEU A 23 7.24 -0.67 13.69
CA LEU A 23 8.64 -1.04 13.87
C LEU A 23 8.93 -2.50 13.52
N ALA A 24 7.93 -3.40 13.62
CA ALA A 24 8.16 -4.84 13.45
C ALA A 24 8.32 -5.26 11.98
N THR A 25 7.72 -4.50 11.06
CA THR A 25 7.68 -4.78 9.62
C THR A 25 8.33 -3.66 8.78
N GLY A 26 8.47 -2.47 9.35
CA GLY A 26 8.90 -1.26 8.64
C GLY A 26 7.77 -0.62 7.83
N THR A 27 6.53 -1.07 8.00
CA THR A 27 5.37 -0.59 7.24
C THR A 27 4.90 0.78 7.73
N TRP A 28 4.58 1.66 6.79
CA TRP A 28 3.79 2.84 7.05
C TRP A 28 2.31 2.58 6.81
N GLN A 29 1.50 2.95 7.79
CA GLN A 29 0.05 2.97 7.71
C GLN A 29 -0.38 4.43 7.70
N TYR A 30 -1.42 4.74 6.93
CA TYR A 30 -1.91 6.11 6.81
C TYR A 30 -3.39 6.22 7.12
N ILE A 31 -3.77 7.29 7.83
CA ILE A 31 -5.15 7.79 7.85
C ILE A 31 -5.15 9.12 7.11
N VAL A 32 -5.98 9.24 6.08
CA VAL A 32 -6.10 10.42 5.23
C VAL A 32 -7.52 10.94 5.36
N ALA A 33 -7.69 12.08 5.99
CA ALA A 33 -8.99 12.62 6.36
C ALA A 33 -9.28 13.94 5.64
N ASP A 34 -10.53 14.10 5.21
CA ASP A 34 -11.06 15.39 4.77
C ASP A 34 -11.29 16.26 6.02
N PRO A 35 -10.56 17.38 6.17
CA PRO A 35 -10.71 18.24 7.34
C PRO A 35 -12.09 18.92 7.41
N SER A 36 -12.82 19.01 6.29
CA SER A 36 -14.11 19.68 6.22
C SER A 36 -15.25 18.80 6.71
N THR A 37 -15.22 17.51 6.38
CA THR A 37 -16.31 16.56 6.67
C THR A 37 -15.95 15.50 7.71
N LEU A 38 -14.67 15.35 8.05
CA LEU A 38 -14.13 14.29 8.90
C LEU A 38 -14.30 12.87 8.33
N HIS A 39 -14.67 12.74 7.06
CA HIS A 39 -14.59 11.48 6.34
C HIS A 39 -13.12 11.15 6.04
N ALA A 40 -12.75 9.87 6.15
CA ALA A 40 -11.37 9.45 5.99
C ALA A 40 -11.24 8.07 5.36
N ILE A 41 -10.02 7.77 4.94
CA ILE A 41 -9.57 6.46 4.48
C ILE A 41 -8.39 5.98 5.31
N ILE A 42 -8.27 4.66 5.41
CA ILE A 42 -7.09 3.97 5.94
C ILE A 42 -6.33 3.38 4.75
N ILE A 43 -4.99 3.46 4.75
CA ILE A 43 -4.14 2.86 3.71
C ILE A 43 -3.12 1.93 4.37
N ASP A 44 -3.01 0.71 3.85
CA ASP A 44 -2.00 -0.33 4.17
C ASP A 44 -1.92 -0.69 5.67
N SER A 45 -3.08 -0.96 6.29
CA SER A 45 -3.17 -1.24 7.73
C SER A 45 -2.53 -2.58 8.14
N VAL A 46 -1.87 -2.64 9.31
CA VAL A 46 -1.13 -3.83 9.78
C VAL A 46 -1.88 -4.60 10.87
N LEU A 47 -1.94 -5.92 10.71
CA LEU A 47 -2.35 -6.89 11.73
C LEU A 47 -1.12 -7.59 12.29
N ASP A 48 -0.93 -7.52 13.62
CA ASP A 48 0.26 -8.07 14.26
C ASP A 48 0.28 -9.60 14.12
N PHE A 49 1.41 -10.14 13.66
CA PHE A 49 1.62 -11.58 13.60
C PHE A 49 3.03 -11.96 14.07
N ASP A 50 3.08 -12.90 15.01
CA ASP A 50 4.34 -13.53 15.43
C ASP A 50 4.47 -14.91 14.75
N PRO A 51 5.41 -15.08 13.81
CA PRO A 51 5.58 -16.36 13.09
C PRO A 51 6.15 -17.46 13.99
N THR A 52 6.76 -17.12 15.13
CA THR A 52 7.31 -18.10 16.08
C THR A 52 6.19 -18.78 16.86
N THR A 53 5.30 -17.98 17.43
CA THR A 53 4.15 -18.48 18.21
C THR A 53 2.93 -18.77 17.34
N ARG A 54 2.89 -18.22 16.13
CA ARG A 54 1.75 -18.21 15.18
C ARG A 54 0.52 -17.54 15.79
N SER A 55 0.76 -16.48 16.56
CA SER A 55 -0.28 -15.73 17.24
C SER A 55 -0.56 -14.40 16.54
N ILE A 56 -1.81 -13.95 16.66
CA ILE A 56 -2.26 -12.65 16.17
C ILE A 56 -2.49 -11.73 17.36
N SER A 57 -2.02 -10.49 17.24
CA SER A 57 -2.38 -9.37 18.09
C SER A 57 -3.05 -8.29 17.25
N THR A 58 -3.80 -7.41 17.90
CA THR A 58 -4.55 -6.32 17.27
C THR A 58 -4.10 -4.96 17.79
N GLN A 59 -2.98 -4.89 18.50
CA GLN A 59 -2.49 -3.66 19.13
C GLN A 59 -2.22 -2.57 18.09
N THR A 60 -1.58 -2.91 16.97
CA THR A 60 -1.32 -1.95 15.89
C THR A 60 -2.62 -1.45 15.27
N ALA A 61 -3.54 -2.34 14.90
CA ALA A 61 -4.84 -1.96 14.35
C ALA A 61 -5.72 -1.17 15.35
N ASP A 62 -5.70 -1.51 16.63
CA ASP A 62 -6.43 -0.81 17.69
C ASP A 62 -5.89 0.60 17.94
N SER A 63 -4.60 0.84 17.66
CA SER A 63 -4.02 2.19 17.69
C SER A 63 -4.65 3.09 16.63
N LEU A 64 -4.92 2.56 15.43
CA LEU A 64 -5.66 3.29 14.38
C LEU A 64 -7.08 3.60 14.83
N LEU A 65 -7.80 2.62 15.40
CA LEU A 65 -9.16 2.83 15.93
C LEU A 65 -9.19 3.90 17.03
N THR A 66 -8.14 3.97 17.85
CA THR A 66 -8.01 4.98 18.91
C THR A 66 -7.84 6.37 18.29
N LEU A 67 -6.96 6.51 17.29
CA LEU A 67 -6.74 7.77 16.59
C LEU A 67 -8.02 8.26 15.89
N ILE A 68 -8.71 7.35 15.19
CA ILE A 68 -9.99 7.61 14.52
C ILE A 68 -11.03 8.14 15.51
N ALA A 69 -11.12 7.53 16.70
CA ALA A 69 -12.04 7.97 17.74
C ALA A 69 -11.67 9.35 18.33
N VAL A 70 -10.37 9.62 18.54
CA VAL A 70 -9.90 10.92 19.06
C VAL A 70 -10.25 12.07 18.12
N HIS A 71 -10.13 11.84 16.81
CA HIS A 71 -10.40 12.85 15.78
C HIS A 71 -11.86 12.85 15.28
N ASN A 72 -12.71 11.94 15.78
CA ASN A 72 -14.09 11.76 15.33
C ASN A 72 -14.22 11.48 13.82
N TYR A 73 -13.26 10.74 13.25
CA TYR A 73 -13.32 10.40 11.82
C TYR A 73 -14.36 9.33 11.53
N THR A 74 -14.95 9.42 10.34
CA THR A 74 -15.79 8.39 9.75
C THR A 74 -15.02 7.71 8.62
N ILE A 75 -14.80 6.40 8.69
CA ILE A 75 -13.96 5.70 7.70
C ILE A 75 -14.81 5.16 6.55
N ASP A 76 -14.64 5.73 5.36
CA ASP A 76 -15.38 5.29 4.17
C ASP A 76 -14.77 4.03 3.56
N LYS A 77 -13.43 4.00 3.47
CA LYS A 77 -12.69 2.92 2.83
C LYS A 77 -11.41 2.55 3.59
N ILE A 78 -11.04 1.28 3.46
CA ILE A 78 -9.76 0.72 3.87
C ILE A 78 -9.09 0.24 2.60
N LEU A 79 -7.95 0.80 2.26
CA LEU A 79 -7.32 0.67 0.96
C LEU A 79 -6.00 -0.07 1.09
N GLU A 80 -5.75 -0.94 0.13
CA GLU A 80 -4.45 -1.57 -0.07
C GLU A 80 -3.81 -0.97 -1.32
N THR A 81 -2.53 -0.59 -1.23
CA THR A 81 -1.75 -0.21 -2.40
C THR A 81 -1.43 -1.43 -3.26
N HIS A 82 -1.20 -2.58 -2.63
CA HIS A 82 -0.96 -3.86 -3.29
C HIS A 82 -1.18 -5.01 -2.31
N ILE A 83 -1.12 -6.24 -2.79
CA ILE A 83 -1.03 -7.41 -1.90
C ILE A 83 0.36 -7.50 -1.25
N HIS A 84 0.41 -7.16 0.04
CA HIS A 84 1.67 -7.14 0.80
C HIS A 84 2.22 -8.54 1.07
N ALA A 85 3.55 -8.64 1.09
CA ALA A 85 4.29 -9.90 1.33
C ALA A 85 5.08 -9.89 2.66
N ASP A 86 5.06 -8.79 3.39
CA ASP A 86 5.90 -8.52 4.55
C ASP A 86 5.10 -8.39 5.86
N HIS A 87 3.79 -8.10 5.76
CA HIS A 87 2.85 -8.01 6.87
C HIS A 87 1.46 -8.53 6.50
N LEU A 88 0.65 -8.89 7.51
CA LEU A 88 -0.76 -9.22 7.32
C LEU A 88 -1.57 -7.92 7.34
N THR A 89 -2.50 -7.73 6.41
CA THR A 89 -3.40 -6.57 6.48
C THR A 89 -4.43 -6.71 7.60
N ALA A 90 -4.68 -5.62 8.32
CA ALA A 90 -5.78 -5.51 9.28
C ALA A 90 -7.14 -5.13 8.65
N ALA A 91 -7.24 -5.04 7.32
CA ALA A 91 -8.43 -4.53 6.65
C ALA A 91 -9.74 -5.19 7.08
N SER A 92 -9.81 -6.53 7.09
CA SER A 92 -11.01 -7.24 7.55
C SER A 92 -11.31 -7.02 9.04
N TYR A 93 -10.27 -6.90 9.87
CA TYR A 93 -10.45 -6.65 11.30
C TYR A 93 -11.02 -5.24 11.54
N LEU A 94 -10.39 -4.23 10.95
CA LEU A 94 -10.80 -2.84 11.04
C LEU A 94 -12.20 -2.64 10.48
N GLN A 95 -12.51 -3.24 9.33
CA GLN A 95 -13.85 -3.18 8.73
C GLN A 95 -14.95 -3.64 9.71
N ASN A 96 -14.72 -4.76 10.43
CA ASN A 96 -15.67 -5.27 11.41
C ASN A 96 -15.79 -4.34 12.63
N ARG A 97 -14.67 -3.89 13.20
CA ARG A 97 -14.67 -3.00 14.37
C ARG A 97 -15.25 -1.62 14.06
N LEU A 98 -15.02 -1.10 12.86
CA LEU A 98 -15.57 0.17 12.41
C LEU A 98 -17.08 0.05 12.17
N ALA A 99 -17.55 -1.05 11.55
CA ALA A 99 -18.99 -1.27 11.36
C ALA A 99 -19.78 -1.22 12.67
N GLU A 100 -19.24 -1.79 13.75
CA GLU A 100 -19.82 -1.71 15.10
C GLU A 100 -19.83 -0.28 15.67
N LYS A 101 -18.81 0.52 15.37
CA LYS A 101 -18.60 1.86 15.95
C LYS A 101 -19.32 2.97 15.20
N GLN A 102 -19.30 2.95 13.87
CA GLN A 102 -19.83 4.02 13.01
C GLN A 102 -21.19 3.66 12.37
N GLY A 103 -21.66 2.43 12.54
CA GLY A 103 -23.00 1.99 12.10
C GLY A 103 -23.11 1.59 10.63
N PHE A 104 -22.01 1.63 9.88
CA PHE A 104 -21.94 1.11 8.52
C PHE A 104 -20.56 0.50 8.22
N ARG A 105 -20.54 -0.45 7.29
CA ARG A 105 -19.34 -1.19 6.90
C ARG A 105 -18.50 -0.36 5.91
N SER A 106 -17.29 0.05 6.32
CA SER A 106 -16.27 0.62 5.43
C SER A 106 -15.94 -0.36 4.31
N ARG A 107 -15.68 0.10 3.09
CA ARG A 107 -15.36 -0.77 1.95
C ARG A 107 -13.86 -1.08 1.90
N ILE A 108 -13.47 -2.33 1.63
CA ILE A 108 -12.06 -2.70 1.41
C ILE A 108 -11.76 -2.63 -0.09
N GLY A 109 -10.75 -1.85 -0.49
CA GLY A 109 -10.40 -1.60 -1.89
C GLY A 109 -8.95 -1.90 -2.24
N ILE A 110 -8.72 -2.36 -3.47
CA ILE A 110 -7.39 -2.67 -4.02
C ILE A 110 -7.42 -2.53 -5.56
N GLY A 111 -6.26 -2.48 -6.21
CA GLY A 111 -6.17 -2.47 -7.67
C GLY A 111 -6.81 -3.70 -8.34
N LYS A 112 -7.54 -3.52 -9.44
CA LYS A 112 -8.33 -4.59 -10.09
C LYS A 112 -7.54 -5.85 -10.49
N ARG A 113 -6.23 -5.72 -10.70
CA ARG A 113 -5.35 -6.82 -11.12
C ARG A 113 -5.00 -7.76 -9.96
N ILE A 114 -5.50 -7.50 -8.74
CA ILE A 114 -5.43 -8.43 -7.60
C ILE A 114 -5.93 -9.82 -7.98
N THR A 115 -6.91 -9.93 -8.88
CA THR A 115 -7.45 -11.22 -9.33
C THR A 115 -6.38 -12.10 -9.97
N GLN A 116 -5.43 -11.53 -10.71
CA GLN A 116 -4.30 -12.26 -11.30
C GLN A 116 -3.38 -12.82 -10.23
N VAL A 117 -3.13 -12.02 -9.19
CA VAL A 117 -2.27 -12.39 -8.07
C VAL A 117 -2.95 -13.44 -7.19
N GLN A 118 -4.27 -13.29 -6.96
CA GLN A 118 -5.10 -14.27 -6.27
C GLN A 118 -5.09 -15.62 -6.98
N GLU A 119 -5.27 -15.66 -8.30
CA GLU A 119 -5.25 -16.90 -9.09
C GLU A 119 -3.91 -17.64 -8.98
N LEU A 120 -2.81 -16.89 -9.05
CA LEU A 120 -1.46 -17.42 -8.95
C LEU A 120 -1.20 -18.06 -7.57
N PHE A 121 -1.44 -17.30 -6.50
CA PHE A 121 -1.17 -17.78 -5.15
C PHE A 121 -2.18 -18.80 -4.65
N ALA A 122 -3.44 -18.75 -5.13
CA ALA A 122 -4.44 -19.75 -4.78
C ALA A 122 -4.02 -21.14 -5.29
N LYS A 123 -3.48 -21.20 -6.51
CA LYS A 123 -2.91 -22.44 -7.05
C LYS A 123 -1.73 -22.92 -6.23
N ARG A 124 -0.82 -22.02 -5.85
CA ARG A 124 0.39 -22.34 -5.08
C ARG A 124 0.07 -22.91 -3.70
N TYR A 125 -0.85 -22.28 -2.98
CA TYR A 125 -1.20 -22.66 -1.62
C TYR A 125 -2.37 -23.65 -1.55
N GLY A 126 -2.96 -24.05 -2.69
CA GLY A 126 -4.12 -24.94 -2.71
C GLY A 126 -5.36 -24.34 -2.03
N ILE A 127 -5.57 -23.03 -2.21
CA ILE A 127 -6.68 -22.29 -1.60
C ILE A 127 -7.89 -22.33 -2.53
N ALA A 128 -9.06 -22.66 -1.98
CA ALA A 128 -10.29 -22.73 -2.76
C ALA A 128 -10.74 -21.34 -3.25
N ARG A 129 -11.26 -21.26 -4.49
CA ARG A 129 -11.74 -20.01 -5.11
C ARG A 129 -12.71 -19.24 -4.22
N ALA A 130 -13.61 -19.95 -3.53
CA ALA A 130 -14.60 -19.37 -2.63
C ALA A 130 -14.03 -18.60 -1.42
N GLU A 131 -12.74 -18.78 -1.10
CA GLU A 131 -12.11 -18.07 0.02
C GLU A 131 -11.60 -16.67 -0.35
N TRP A 132 -11.36 -16.39 -1.63
CA TRP A 132 -10.72 -15.15 -2.09
C TRP A 132 -11.52 -14.42 -3.18
N GLU A 133 -12.41 -15.09 -3.90
CA GLU A 133 -13.21 -14.45 -4.93
C GLU A 133 -14.20 -13.44 -4.31
N GLY A 134 -14.18 -12.20 -4.80
CA GLY A 134 -15.10 -11.14 -4.35
C GLY A 134 -14.93 -10.70 -2.89
N VAL A 135 -13.77 -10.95 -2.28
CA VAL A 135 -13.49 -10.53 -0.88
C VAL A 135 -13.20 -9.05 -0.73
N PHE A 136 -12.69 -8.41 -1.79
CA PHE A 136 -12.51 -6.97 -1.89
C PHE A 136 -13.82 -6.34 -2.40
N ASP A 137 -14.24 -5.26 -1.73
CA ASP A 137 -15.48 -4.55 -2.06
C ASP A 137 -15.30 -3.64 -3.30
N ASP A 138 -14.10 -3.08 -3.46
CA ASP A 138 -13.72 -2.21 -4.58
C ASP A 138 -12.49 -2.76 -5.32
N LEU A 139 -12.62 -2.89 -6.65
CA LEU A 139 -11.52 -3.22 -7.56
C LEU A 139 -11.26 -2.01 -8.45
N PHE A 140 -10.17 -1.29 -8.17
CA PHE A 140 -9.94 0.01 -8.82
C PHE A 140 -9.35 -0.12 -10.22
N GLU A 141 -9.93 0.66 -11.12
CA GLU A 141 -9.44 0.90 -12.48
C GLU A 141 -8.33 1.95 -12.52
N ASP A 142 -7.53 1.92 -13.59
CA ASP A 142 -6.47 2.91 -13.81
C ASP A 142 -7.12 4.30 -13.97
N ASP A 143 -6.56 5.32 -13.29
CA ASP A 143 -7.07 6.69 -13.29
C ASP A 143 -8.50 6.86 -12.72
N GLN A 144 -9.06 5.82 -12.06
CA GLN A 144 -10.35 5.93 -11.40
C GLN A 144 -10.31 6.98 -10.30
N GLU A 145 -11.37 7.78 -10.20
CA GLU A 145 -11.57 8.74 -9.11
C GLU A 145 -12.74 8.29 -8.22
N PHE A 146 -12.63 8.57 -6.93
CA PHE A 146 -13.72 8.42 -5.96
C PHE A 146 -13.63 9.51 -4.89
N GLU A 147 -14.73 9.75 -4.19
CA GLU A 147 -14.82 10.79 -3.16
C GLU A 147 -14.61 10.20 -1.76
N VAL A 148 -14.00 11.01 -0.89
CA VAL A 148 -13.91 10.82 0.56
C VAL A 148 -14.27 12.16 1.19
N GLY A 149 -15.48 12.29 1.72
CA GLY A 149 -16.01 13.61 2.06
C GLY A 149 -16.11 14.51 0.82
N GLU A 150 -15.50 15.69 0.88
CA GLU A 150 -15.37 16.63 -0.25
C GLU A 150 -14.06 16.47 -1.03
N MET A 151 -13.19 15.55 -0.64
CA MET A 151 -11.93 15.29 -1.34
C MET A 151 -12.10 14.25 -2.45
N VAL A 152 -11.39 14.46 -3.55
CA VAL A 152 -11.26 13.47 -4.63
C VAL A 152 -9.96 12.70 -4.46
N VAL A 153 -10.08 11.37 -4.45
CA VAL A 153 -8.96 10.44 -4.48
C VAL A 153 -8.84 9.88 -5.89
N LYS A 154 -7.66 10.02 -6.51
CA LYS A 154 -7.37 9.43 -7.82
C LYS A 154 -6.46 8.21 -7.67
N VAL A 155 -6.84 7.10 -8.30
CA VAL A 155 -6.06 5.86 -8.33
C VAL A 155 -5.05 5.90 -9.47
N LEU A 156 -3.80 5.56 -9.17
CA LEU A 156 -2.69 5.52 -10.12
C LEU A 156 -2.15 4.11 -10.23
N HIS A 157 -2.25 3.46 -11.39
CA HIS A 157 -1.60 2.16 -11.59
C HIS A 157 -0.08 2.32 -11.65
N LEU A 158 0.62 1.64 -10.75
CA LEU A 158 2.06 1.73 -10.50
C LEU A 158 2.73 0.33 -10.46
N PRO A 159 2.55 -0.51 -11.51
CA PRO A 159 3.05 -1.88 -11.50
C PRO A 159 4.58 -1.92 -11.46
N GLY A 160 5.10 -3.09 -11.08
CA GLY A 160 6.51 -3.43 -11.15
C GLY A 160 6.98 -4.14 -9.89
N HIS A 161 6.53 -3.71 -8.72
CA HIS A 161 6.67 -4.51 -7.50
C HIS A 161 5.73 -5.72 -7.52
N THR A 162 4.46 -5.46 -7.77
CA THR A 162 3.44 -6.46 -8.07
C THR A 162 2.54 -5.97 -9.23
N PRO A 163 1.82 -6.87 -9.93
CA PRO A 163 0.92 -6.48 -11.03
C PRO A 163 -0.28 -5.61 -10.59
N ASP A 164 -0.76 -5.80 -9.36
CA ASP A 164 -1.93 -5.14 -8.78
C ASP A 164 -1.63 -3.79 -8.13
N HIS A 165 -0.36 -3.42 -8.04
CA HIS A 165 0.10 -2.23 -7.34
C HIS A 165 -0.51 -0.93 -7.89
N VAL A 166 -1.10 -0.16 -6.97
CA VAL A 166 -1.66 1.18 -7.20
C VAL A 166 -1.13 2.17 -6.16
N GLY A 167 -1.14 3.44 -6.53
CA GLY A 167 -1.02 4.55 -5.60
C GLY A 167 -2.31 5.38 -5.53
N TYR A 168 -2.47 6.13 -4.45
CA TYR A 168 -3.63 7.00 -4.21
C TYR A 168 -3.18 8.46 -4.16
N VAL A 169 -3.72 9.30 -5.05
CA VAL A 169 -3.42 10.74 -5.11
C VAL A 169 -4.56 11.52 -4.46
N VAL A 170 -4.24 12.35 -3.46
CA VAL A 170 -5.20 13.19 -2.72
C VAL A 170 -4.56 14.55 -2.43
N GLY A 171 -5.12 15.62 -2.98
CA GLY A 171 -4.48 16.95 -2.93
C GLY A 171 -3.07 16.92 -3.53
N ASP A 172 -2.11 17.55 -2.85
CA ASP A 172 -0.69 17.55 -3.23
C ASP A 172 0.10 16.31 -2.72
N ASN A 173 -0.58 15.17 -2.51
CA ASN A 173 0.00 13.98 -1.89
C ASN A 173 -0.27 12.73 -2.74
N VAL A 174 0.72 11.83 -2.85
CA VAL A 174 0.56 10.49 -3.43
C VAL A 174 1.08 9.42 -2.48
N PHE A 175 0.23 8.47 -2.12
CA PHE A 175 0.57 7.27 -1.37
C PHE A 175 0.96 6.20 -2.37
N CYS A 176 2.26 5.96 -2.54
CA CYS A 176 2.79 5.15 -3.64
C CYS A 176 3.12 3.70 -3.24
N GLY A 177 2.80 3.28 -2.02
CA GLY A 177 3.10 1.94 -1.53
C GLY A 177 4.57 1.54 -1.80
N ASP A 178 4.77 0.30 -2.22
CA ASP A 178 6.09 -0.22 -2.59
C ASP A 178 6.46 0.08 -4.03
N SER A 179 6.70 1.36 -4.32
CA SER A 179 7.24 1.82 -5.61
C SER A 179 8.60 2.48 -5.41
N VAL A 180 8.59 3.70 -4.88
CA VAL A 180 9.78 4.48 -4.56
C VAL A 180 9.89 4.59 -3.04
N PHE A 181 11.10 4.41 -2.51
CA PHE A 181 11.38 4.56 -1.09
C PHE A 181 12.25 5.79 -0.82
N HIS A 182 12.54 6.04 0.46
CA HIS A 182 13.55 7.01 0.87
C HIS A 182 14.84 6.81 0.03
N PRO A 183 15.52 7.88 -0.44
CA PRO A 183 16.71 7.82 -1.29
C PRO A 183 17.82 6.87 -0.83
N SER A 184 18.01 6.74 0.49
CA SER A 184 18.99 5.79 1.06
C SER A 184 18.66 4.32 0.77
N ILE A 185 17.39 4.01 0.49
CA ILE A 185 16.89 2.67 0.16
C ILE A 185 16.73 2.54 -1.36
N GLY A 186 16.12 3.55 -2.00
CA GLY A 186 15.93 3.62 -3.44
C GLY A 186 14.53 3.23 -3.90
N THR A 187 14.35 1.96 -4.27
CA THR A 187 13.11 1.43 -4.86
C THR A 187 12.79 0.04 -4.34
N ALA A 188 11.54 -0.38 -4.50
CA ALA A 188 11.10 -1.73 -4.18
C ALA A 188 11.81 -2.81 -5.02
N ARG A 189 11.73 -4.06 -4.55
CA ARG A 189 12.17 -5.26 -5.27
C ARG A 189 11.14 -5.65 -6.35
N CYS A 190 11.55 -6.43 -7.36
CA CYS A 190 10.71 -6.86 -8.48
C CYS A 190 10.70 -8.38 -8.69
N ASP A 191 11.31 -9.14 -7.79
CA ASP A 191 11.47 -10.59 -7.89
C ASP A 191 10.30 -11.40 -7.30
N PHE A 192 9.21 -10.72 -6.92
CA PHE A 192 7.94 -11.40 -6.66
C PHE A 192 7.33 -11.92 -7.96
N PRO A 193 6.53 -13.01 -7.91
CA PRO A 193 5.84 -13.48 -9.10
C PRO A 193 4.97 -12.40 -9.75
N GLY A 194 5.32 -12.03 -10.99
CA GLY A 194 4.67 -10.95 -11.75
C GLY A 194 5.27 -9.56 -11.57
N GLY A 195 6.31 -9.40 -10.74
CA GLY A 195 7.12 -8.20 -10.68
C GLY A 195 7.96 -8.02 -11.96
N ASP A 196 8.31 -6.77 -12.25
CA ASP A 196 8.96 -6.35 -13.49
C ASP A 196 9.70 -5.02 -13.27
N GLU A 197 11.03 -5.05 -13.42
CA GLU A 197 11.89 -3.89 -13.18
C GLU A 197 11.67 -2.77 -14.21
N SER A 198 11.29 -3.11 -15.44
CA SER A 198 10.98 -2.12 -16.47
C SER A 198 9.68 -1.39 -16.14
N GLN A 199 8.65 -2.11 -15.67
CA GLN A 199 7.41 -1.52 -15.21
C GLN A 199 7.65 -0.66 -13.96
N LEU A 200 8.45 -1.13 -13.00
CA LEU A 200 8.79 -0.33 -11.82
C LEU A 200 9.50 0.97 -12.20
N TYR A 201 10.44 0.92 -13.14
CA TYR A 201 11.08 2.12 -13.68
C TYR A 201 10.05 3.11 -14.26
N HIS A 202 9.11 2.63 -15.07
CA HIS A 202 8.08 3.49 -15.66
C HIS A 202 7.13 4.07 -14.61
N SER A 203 6.74 3.28 -13.61
CA SER A 203 5.94 3.71 -12.46
C SER A 203 6.64 4.78 -11.64
N ALA A 204 7.93 4.57 -11.34
CA ALA A 204 8.76 5.57 -10.67
C ALA A 204 8.92 6.84 -11.51
N ARG A 205 9.12 6.73 -12.82
CA ARG A 205 9.19 7.90 -13.72
C ARG A 205 7.85 8.65 -13.77
N LYS A 206 6.71 7.96 -13.72
CA LYS A 206 5.38 8.58 -13.63
C LYS A 206 5.25 9.42 -12.36
N LEU A 207 5.66 8.88 -11.20
CA LEU A 207 5.69 9.63 -9.93
C LEU A 207 6.61 10.85 -10.01
N LEU A 208 7.81 10.70 -10.59
CA LEU A 208 8.76 11.81 -10.70
C LEU A 208 8.39 12.86 -11.77
N GLN A 209 7.37 12.61 -12.60
CA GLN A 209 6.83 13.61 -13.53
C GLN A 209 5.75 14.49 -12.89
N MET A 210 5.31 14.17 -11.67
CA MET A 210 4.39 15.00 -10.91
C MET A 210 5.02 16.37 -10.55
N PRO A 211 4.20 17.38 -10.18
CA PRO A 211 4.70 18.64 -9.67
C PRO A 211 5.70 18.47 -8.52
N GLU A 212 6.76 19.28 -8.55
CA GLU A 212 7.91 19.14 -7.64
C GLU A 212 7.57 19.26 -6.15
N HIS A 213 6.50 19.98 -5.82
CA HIS A 213 6.04 20.19 -4.46
C HIS A 213 5.22 19.01 -3.91
N MET A 214 4.74 18.10 -4.77
CA MET A 214 3.94 16.97 -4.31
C MET A 214 4.75 16.04 -3.43
N ARG A 215 4.10 15.51 -2.40
CA ARG A 215 4.69 14.57 -1.44
C ARG A 215 4.44 13.14 -1.88
N ILE A 216 5.49 12.33 -1.92
CA ILE A 216 5.42 10.90 -2.17
C ILE A 216 5.54 10.18 -0.83
N TYR A 217 4.44 9.60 -0.36
CA TYR A 217 4.34 8.76 0.82
C TYR A 217 4.61 7.31 0.46
N THR A 218 5.46 6.62 1.22
CA THR A 218 6.01 5.31 0.86
C THR A 218 5.40 4.17 1.68
N GLY A 219 5.24 2.98 1.11
CA GLY A 219 4.69 1.83 1.85
C GLY A 219 5.58 1.38 3.02
N HIS A 220 6.89 1.52 2.84
CA HIS A 220 7.88 1.09 3.83
C HIS A 220 8.97 2.11 4.05
N ASP A 221 9.60 1.98 5.21
CA ASP A 221 10.88 2.57 5.50
C ASP A 221 11.75 1.59 6.30
N TYR A 222 13.04 1.56 5.98
CA TYR A 222 14.01 0.66 6.61
C TYR A 222 15.15 1.47 7.19
N LEU A 223 15.21 1.46 8.52
CA LEU A 223 16.21 2.16 9.30
C LEU A 223 17.61 1.56 9.07
N SER A 224 18.63 2.39 9.19
CA SER A 224 20.04 2.00 9.10
C SER A 224 20.84 2.64 10.23
N ASP A 225 22.10 2.22 10.40
CA ASP A 225 23.01 2.85 11.38
C ASP A 225 23.17 4.37 11.15
N GLU A 226 22.95 4.83 9.92
CA GLU A 226 23.04 6.25 9.54
C GLU A 226 21.69 6.99 9.67
N ARG A 227 20.58 6.27 9.84
CA ARG A 227 19.23 6.83 9.93
C ARG A 227 18.32 5.98 10.80
N ASP A 228 18.11 6.43 12.03
CA ASP A 228 17.31 5.77 13.07
C ASP A 228 15.86 6.28 13.16
N THR A 229 15.53 7.33 12.41
CA THR A 229 14.20 7.94 12.39
C THR A 229 13.52 7.68 11.05
N PRO A 230 12.33 7.06 11.05
CA PRO A 230 11.61 6.77 9.81
C PRO A 230 11.01 8.05 9.23
N ILE A 231 11.04 8.17 7.91
CA ILE A 231 10.56 9.34 7.15
C ILE A 231 9.42 8.86 6.24
N PRO A 232 8.17 9.31 6.47
CA PRO A 232 7.01 8.78 5.75
C PRO A 232 6.91 9.26 4.31
N TRP A 233 7.51 10.40 3.98
CA TRP A 233 7.43 10.99 2.66
C TRP A 233 8.61 11.91 2.35
N LEU A 234 8.86 12.10 1.05
CA LEU A 234 9.71 13.17 0.52
C LEU A 234 9.02 13.82 -0.69
N SER A 235 9.43 15.02 -1.05
CA SER A 235 8.86 15.66 -2.23
C SER A 235 9.35 15.01 -3.53
N VAL A 236 8.60 15.20 -4.61
CA VAL A 236 9.04 14.80 -5.96
C VAL A 236 10.41 15.41 -6.28
N ARG A 237 10.66 16.67 -5.89
CA ARG A 237 11.98 17.32 -6.03
C ARG A 237 13.07 16.57 -5.28
N ASP A 238 12.85 16.24 -4.01
CA ASP A 238 13.84 15.53 -3.19
C ASP A 238 14.21 14.19 -3.84
N HIS A 239 13.23 13.43 -4.34
CA HIS A 239 13.53 12.18 -5.03
C HIS A 239 14.31 12.38 -6.34
N LYS A 240 14.01 13.41 -7.13
CA LYS A 240 14.79 13.73 -8.34
C LYS A 240 16.24 14.06 -8.02
N GLU A 241 16.47 14.83 -6.95
CA GLU A 241 17.79 15.32 -6.58
C GLU A 241 18.63 14.27 -5.84
N GLN A 242 17.98 13.42 -5.04
CA GLN A 242 18.68 12.60 -4.05
C GLN A 242 18.61 11.09 -4.33
N ASN A 243 17.60 10.58 -5.06
CA ASN A 243 17.44 9.13 -5.24
C ASN A 243 18.46 8.57 -6.25
N PRO A 244 19.47 7.78 -5.82
CA PRO A 244 20.56 7.31 -6.69
C PRO A 244 20.13 6.23 -7.68
N TRP A 245 18.88 5.77 -7.60
CA TRP A 245 18.27 4.82 -8.55
C TRP A 245 17.48 5.51 -9.64
N LEU A 246 17.03 6.74 -9.40
CA LEU A 246 16.08 7.44 -10.25
C LEU A 246 16.53 8.85 -10.62
N GLY A 247 17.75 9.23 -10.24
CA GLY A 247 18.32 10.55 -10.51
C GLY A 247 18.36 10.90 -12.00
N PRO A 248 18.63 12.19 -12.31
CA PRO A 248 18.73 12.66 -13.68
C PRO A 248 19.80 11.86 -14.44
N GLY A 249 19.42 11.33 -15.60
CA GLY A 249 20.32 10.57 -16.48
C GLY A 249 20.31 9.04 -16.28
N VAL A 250 19.65 8.49 -15.24
CA VAL A 250 19.54 7.04 -15.10
C VAL A 250 18.62 6.46 -16.19
N SER A 251 19.20 5.69 -17.11
CA SER A 251 18.45 5.01 -18.16
C SER A 251 17.64 3.83 -17.60
N GLN A 252 16.62 3.39 -18.33
CA GLN A 252 15.87 2.19 -17.97
C GLN A 252 16.79 0.96 -17.90
N GLN A 253 17.74 0.84 -18.83
CA GLN A 253 18.68 -0.28 -18.86
C GLN A 253 19.56 -0.33 -17.60
N ASP A 254 20.10 0.81 -17.18
CA ASP A 254 20.92 0.89 -15.97
C ASP A 254 20.10 0.57 -14.71
N PHE A 255 18.86 1.07 -14.65
CA PHE A 255 17.95 0.75 -13.55
C PHE A 255 17.67 -0.74 -13.48
N VAL A 256 17.26 -1.36 -14.58
CA VAL A 256 16.91 -2.79 -14.65
C VAL A 256 18.11 -3.64 -14.25
N ALA A 257 19.30 -3.36 -14.80
CA ALA A 257 20.51 -4.11 -14.46
C ALA A 257 20.84 -4.03 -12.95
N LYS A 258 20.80 -2.81 -12.38
CA LYS A 258 21.05 -2.59 -10.95
C LYS A 258 19.99 -3.25 -10.07
N ARG A 259 18.72 -3.21 -10.49
CA ARG A 259 17.59 -3.78 -9.75
C ARG A 259 17.67 -5.30 -9.73
N GLN A 260 17.96 -5.94 -10.87
CA GLN A 260 18.19 -7.37 -10.98
C GLN A 260 19.37 -7.85 -10.14
N GLU A 261 20.50 -7.14 -10.21
CA GLU A 261 21.66 -7.45 -9.36
C GLU A 261 21.28 -7.39 -7.88
N ARG A 262 20.54 -6.35 -7.47
CA ARG A 262 20.12 -6.19 -6.09
C ARG A 262 19.14 -7.28 -5.65
N ASP A 263 18.14 -7.60 -6.46
CA ASP A 263 17.09 -8.57 -6.11
C ASP A 263 17.68 -9.97 -5.91
N ASN A 264 18.68 -10.35 -6.71
CA ASN A 264 19.45 -11.59 -6.53
C ASN A 264 20.22 -11.70 -5.19
N THR A 265 20.38 -10.59 -4.47
CA THR A 265 21.02 -10.56 -3.14
C THR A 265 20.03 -10.56 -1.97
N LEU A 266 18.75 -10.34 -2.25
CA LEU A 266 17.73 -10.19 -1.20
C LEU A 266 17.25 -11.56 -0.72
N LYS A 267 17.00 -11.65 0.59
CA LYS A 267 16.31 -12.80 1.17
C LYS A 267 14.80 -12.63 0.98
N GLU A 268 14.06 -13.73 1.07
CA GLU A 268 12.60 -13.68 1.18
C GLU A 268 12.18 -12.84 2.40
N PRO A 269 11.06 -12.09 2.31
CA PRO A 269 10.49 -11.44 3.47
C PRO A 269 10.17 -12.44 4.58
N ARG A 270 10.28 -11.98 5.82
CA ARG A 270 10.07 -12.81 7.02
C ARG A 270 8.68 -13.45 7.08
N LEU A 271 7.65 -12.75 6.60
CA LEU A 271 6.24 -13.16 6.67
C LEU A 271 5.65 -13.53 5.31
N LEU A 272 6.49 -13.79 4.29
CA LEU A 272 6.08 -13.99 2.90
C LEU A 272 4.86 -14.90 2.75
N TYR A 273 4.93 -16.09 3.34
CA TYR A 273 3.92 -17.11 3.12
C TYR A 273 2.63 -16.81 3.87
N GLU A 274 2.72 -16.25 5.07
CA GLU A 274 1.59 -15.93 5.91
C GLU A 274 0.83 -14.71 5.38
N SER A 275 1.57 -13.64 5.03
CA SER A 275 1.03 -12.40 4.47
C SER A 275 0.26 -12.68 3.18
N LEU A 276 0.85 -13.34 2.19
CA LEU A 276 0.18 -13.57 0.90
C LEU A 276 -1.13 -14.36 1.05
N GLN A 277 -1.16 -15.37 1.91
CA GLN A 277 -2.36 -16.17 2.14
C GLN A 277 -3.47 -15.39 2.85
N VAL A 278 -3.14 -14.52 3.80
CA VAL A 278 -4.15 -13.72 4.50
C VAL A 278 -4.60 -12.52 3.64
N ASN A 279 -3.65 -11.86 2.97
CA ASN A 279 -3.90 -10.63 2.24
C ASN A 279 -4.68 -10.89 0.95
N MET A 280 -4.48 -12.04 0.29
CA MET A 280 -5.31 -12.44 -0.84
C MET A 280 -6.79 -12.67 -0.46
N ARG A 281 -7.08 -12.84 0.83
CA ARG A 281 -8.43 -12.93 1.40
C ARG A 281 -8.92 -11.60 1.98
N ALA A 282 -8.33 -10.46 1.59
CA ALA A 282 -8.59 -9.13 2.13
C ALA A 282 -8.43 -9.06 3.68
N GLY A 283 -7.46 -9.77 4.24
CA GLY A 283 -7.21 -9.81 5.68
C GLY A 283 -8.10 -10.81 6.45
N ARG A 284 -8.94 -11.59 5.75
CA ARG A 284 -9.73 -12.65 6.39
C ARG A 284 -8.83 -13.85 6.69
N MET A 285 -8.92 -14.35 7.91
CA MET A 285 -8.25 -15.60 8.29
C MET A 285 -8.84 -16.78 7.50
N PRO A 286 -8.04 -17.83 7.21
CA PRO A 286 -8.56 -19.05 6.61
C PRO A 286 -9.72 -19.63 7.44
N GLY A 287 -10.70 -20.23 6.76
CA GLY A 287 -11.84 -20.87 7.42
C GLY A 287 -11.45 -22.12 8.22
N GLY A 288 -12.42 -22.65 8.99
CA GLY A 288 -12.24 -23.91 9.72
C GLY A 288 -11.15 -23.85 10.80
N GLU A 289 -10.16 -24.73 10.72
CA GLU A 289 -9.05 -24.86 11.69
C GLU A 289 -7.99 -23.74 11.58
N ARG A 290 -8.17 -22.77 10.68
CA ARG A 290 -7.27 -21.61 10.47
C ARG A 290 -5.84 -22.01 10.11
N THR A 291 -5.70 -22.91 9.14
CA THR A 291 -4.40 -23.42 8.68
C THR A 291 -3.81 -22.54 7.56
N LEU A 292 -2.51 -22.26 7.65
CA LEU A 292 -1.71 -21.68 6.57
C LEU A 292 -0.82 -22.76 5.95
N HIS A 293 -0.67 -22.73 4.63
CA HIS A 293 0.07 -23.75 3.90
C HIS A 293 1.47 -23.23 3.58
N LEU A 294 2.51 -23.97 3.99
CA LEU A 294 3.90 -23.63 3.72
C LEU A 294 4.45 -24.56 2.63
N PRO A 295 4.75 -24.03 1.43
CA PRO A 295 5.39 -24.81 0.38
C PRO A 295 6.77 -25.30 0.83
N ILE A 296 7.10 -26.55 0.52
CA ILE A 296 8.42 -27.13 0.77
C ILE A 296 9.23 -27.03 -0.52
N LYS A 297 10.37 -26.35 -0.49
CA LYS A 297 11.30 -26.28 -1.63
C LYS A 297 12.14 -27.57 -1.68
N ALA A 298 11.96 -28.38 -2.72
CA ALA A 298 12.75 -29.59 -2.95
C ALA A 298 13.49 -29.50 -4.29
N GLY A 299 14.73 -29.00 -4.28
CA GLY A 299 15.65 -29.05 -5.42
C GLY A 299 15.37 -28.07 -6.56
N GLY A 300 16.02 -26.90 -6.55
CA GLY A 300 16.09 -26.00 -7.72
C GLY A 300 14.81 -25.23 -8.08
N GLU A 301 13.70 -25.48 -7.40
CA GLU A 301 12.48 -24.67 -7.55
C GLU A 301 12.66 -23.34 -6.79
N GLU A 302 12.71 -22.24 -7.54
CA GLU A 302 12.83 -20.88 -6.99
C GLU A 302 11.51 -20.45 -6.31
N TRP A 303 10.39 -20.91 -6.87
CA TRP A 303 9.03 -20.72 -6.38
C TRP A 303 8.23 -22.00 -6.47
#